data_AF-A0A530R559-F1
#
_entry.id   AF-A0A530R559-F1
#
_cell.length_a   1.000
_cell.length_b   1.000
_cell.length_c   1.000
_cell.angle_alpha   90.00
_cell.angle_beta   90.00
_cell.angle_gamma   90.00
#
_symmetry.space_group_name_H-M   'P 1'
#
loop_
_entity.id
_entity.type
_entity.pdbx_description
1 polymer ?
#
loop_
_entity_poly.entity_id
_entity_poly.type
_entity_poly.pdbx_seq_one_letter_code
_entity_poly.pdbx_strand_id
1 'polypeptide(L)'
;MPYQSPISPGRSWYEDTAGPRPEYPALDGDRTCDVVIVGGGFTGLSAAAHLAKAGSNVVLIEGHRFGDGASGRNGGQLGTGQRAWVEELEAEYGFSRAKALFDLAEEAKSHLLEFAAVNKIEIDYMPGQMSVAHKKRYVDDYKAHAEIMANRFGYPHIAFMDAKETAERLGSTRYFGGTRDTGTGHIH
;
A
#
# COMPACT_ATOMS: atom_id res chain seq x y z
N MET A 1 -17.56 -23.05 12.35
CA MET A 1 -16.13 -22.65 12.42
C MET A 1 -15.98 -21.35 11.64
N PRO A 2 -15.12 -20.41 12.06
CA PRO A 2 -14.80 -19.26 11.23
C PRO A 2 -14.26 -19.75 9.88
N TYR A 3 -14.64 -19.09 8.78
CA TYR A 3 -14.13 -19.41 7.45
C TYR A 3 -12.60 -19.32 7.45
N GLN A 4 -11.93 -20.33 6.93
CA GLN A 4 -10.50 -20.31 6.65
C GLN A 4 -10.31 -20.48 5.14
N SER A 5 -9.63 -19.54 4.50
CA SER A 5 -9.39 -19.64 3.07
C SER A 5 -8.56 -20.89 2.73
N PRO A 6 -8.97 -21.71 1.74
CA PRO A 6 -8.26 -22.94 1.37
C PRO A 6 -6.91 -22.65 0.71
N ILE A 7 -6.68 -21.43 0.24
CA ILE A 7 -5.42 -20.97 -0.36
C ILE A 7 -4.54 -20.18 0.62
N SER A 8 -4.99 -20.01 1.87
CA SER A 8 -4.19 -19.33 2.88
C SER A 8 -3.25 -20.32 3.57
N PRO A 9 -1.94 -19.99 3.74
CA PRO A 9 -0.99 -20.86 4.44
C PRO A 9 -1.22 -20.91 5.96
N GLY A 10 -2.14 -20.11 6.49
CA GLY A 10 -2.49 -20.04 7.91
C GLY A 10 -3.40 -18.84 8.19
N ARG A 11 -3.77 -18.65 9.45
CA ARG A 11 -4.52 -17.45 9.87
C ARG A 11 -3.56 -16.28 10.01
N SER A 12 -4.00 -15.10 9.59
CA SER A 12 -3.25 -13.85 9.78
C SER A 12 -4.01 -12.93 10.72
N TRP A 13 -3.29 -12.00 11.37
CA TRP A 13 -3.92 -10.96 12.18
C TRP A 13 -4.99 -10.20 11.38
N TYR A 14 -4.68 -9.83 10.14
CA TYR A 14 -5.61 -9.13 9.23
C TYR A 14 -6.90 -9.90 8.95
N GLU A 15 -6.81 -11.22 8.71
CA GLU A 15 -7.99 -12.05 8.46
C GLU A 15 -8.86 -12.18 9.73
N ASP A 16 -8.22 -12.22 10.90
CA ASP A 16 -8.90 -12.37 12.18
C ASP A 16 -9.60 -11.08 12.65
N THR A 17 -9.13 -9.91 12.21
CA THR A 17 -9.67 -8.60 12.62
C THR A 17 -10.54 -7.91 11.57
N ALA A 18 -10.56 -8.37 10.31
CA ALA A 18 -11.37 -7.79 9.22
C ALA A 18 -12.91 -7.85 9.41
N GLY A 19 -13.39 -8.58 10.43
CA GLY A 19 -14.82 -8.72 10.72
C GLY A 19 -15.60 -9.56 9.69
N PRO A 20 -16.94 -9.48 9.70
CA PRO A 20 -17.79 -10.23 8.78
C PRO A 20 -17.61 -9.77 7.33
N ARG A 21 -17.12 -10.66 6.48
CA ARG A 21 -17.03 -10.42 5.03
C ARG A 21 -18.36 -10.77 4.35
N PRO A 22 -18.76 -10.04 3.28
CA PRO A 22 -19.94 -10.39 2.48
C PRO A 22 -19.82 -11.79 1.86
N GLU A 23 -20.98 -12.38 1.57
CA GLU A 23 -21.10 -13.59 0.76
C GLU A 23 -21.75 -13.24 -0.59
N TYR A 24 -21.34 -13.95 -1.63
CA TYR A 24 -21.83 -13.75 -2.98
C TYR A 24 -22.34 -15.08 -3.52
N PRO A 25 -23.45 -15.09 -4.28
CA PRO A 25 -23.95 -16.31 -4.88
C PRO A 25 -22.93 -16.88 -5.87
N ALA A 26 -22.88 -18.21 -5.98
CA ALA A 26 -22.15 -18.86 -7.06
C ALA A 26 -22.75 -18.46 -8.41
N LEU A 27 -21.91 -18.41 -9.45
CA LEU A 27 -22.38 -18.22 -10.81
C LEU A 27 -23.23 -19.44 -11.21
N ASP A 28 -24.53 -19.24 -11.40
CA ASP A 28 -25.52 -20.29 -11.62
C ASP A 28 -25.79 -20.61 -13.11
N GLY A 29 -24.97 -20.06 -14.02
CA GLY A 29 -25.06 -20.27 -15.46
C GLY A 29 -24.46 -19.12 -16.25
N ASP A 30 -24.82 -19.07 -17.54
CA ASP A 30 -24.29 -18.07 -18.46
C ASP A 30 -24.80 -16.66 -18.11
N ARG A 31 -23.95 -15.66 -18.35
CA ARG A 31 -24.25 -14.23 -18.17
C ARG A 31 -23.70 -13.44 -19.34
N THR A 32 -24.48 -12.45 -19.78
CA THR A 32 -24.06 -11.45 -20.77
C THR A 32 -23.74 -10.14 -20.04
N CYS A 33 -22.56 -9.59 -20.28
CA CYS A 33 -22.09 -8.34 -19.71
C CYS A 33 -21.11 -7.64 -20.66
N ASP A 34 -20.80 -6.38 -20.39
CA ASP A 34 -19.84 -5.61 -21.18
C ASP A 34 -18.41 -6.01 -20.83
N VAL A 35 -18.13 -6.26 -19.55
CA VAL A 35 -16.81 -6.62 -19.05
C VAL A 35 -16.89 -7.75 -18.02
N VAL A 36 -16.08 -8.79 -18.22
CA VAL A 36 -15.84 -9.84 -17.21
C VAL A 36 -14.50 -9.58 -16.53
N ILE A 37 -14.48 -9.65 -15.20
CA ILE A 37 -13.29 -9.55 -14.36
C ILE A 37 -13.09 -10.88 -13.64
N VAL A 38 -11.90 -11.44 -13.74
CA VAL A 38 -11.51 -12.68 -13.07
C VAL A 38 -10.52 -12.35 -11.95
N GLY A 39 -10.94 -12.55 -10.71
CA GLY A 39 -10.16 -12.32 -9.49
C GLY A 39 -10.69 -11.17 -8.62
N GLY A 40 -11.03 -11.49 -7.38
CA GLY A 40 -11.55 -10.57 -6.35
C GLY A 40 -10.47 -9.98 -5.44
N GLY A 41 -9.33 -9.60 -5.99
CA GLY A 41 -8.28 -8.82 -5.31
C GLY A 41 -8.45 -7.30 -5.51
N PHE A 42 -7.53 -6.48 -5.00
CA PHE A 42 -7.60 -5.01 -5.10
C PHE A 42 -7.75 -4.52 -6.54
N THR A 43 -6.96 -5.07 -7.46
CA THR A 43 -7.01 -4.66 -8.88
C THR A 43 -8.36 -4.99 -9.50
N GLY A 44 -8.87 -6.20 -9.29
CA GLY A 44 -10.15 -6.63 -9.85
C GLY A 44 -11.34 -5.88 -9.25
N LEU A 45 -11.34 -5.69 -7.93
CA LEU A 45 -12.38 -4.92 -7.22
C LEU A 45 -12.36 -3.44 -7.61
N SER A 46 -11.18 -2.82 -7.69
CA SER A 46 -11.05 -1.43 -8.13
C SER A 46 -11.52 -1.26 -9.57
N ALA A 47 -11.12 -2.15 -10.48
CA ALA A 47 -11.58 -2.14 -11.86
C ALA A 47 -13.11 -2.29 -11.93
N ALA A 48 -13.70 -3.23 -11.19
CA ALA A 48 -15.13 -3.44 -11.14
C ALA A 48 -15.88 -2.20 -10.65
N ALA A 49 -15.41 -1.59 -9.55
CA ALA A 49 -16.01 -0.39 -8.98
C ALA A 49 -15.98 0.79 -9.96
N HIS A 50 -14.85 1.03 -10.62
CA HIS A 50 -14.70 2.13 -11.56
C HIS A 50 -15.52 1.92 -12.85
N LEU A 51 -15.51 0.71 -13.41
CA LEU A 51 -16.30 0.38 -14.61
C LEU A 51 -17.81 0.43 -14.33
N ALA A 52 -18.26 -0.13 -13.20
CA ALA A 52 -19.65 -0.06 -12.79
C ALA A 52 -20.10 1.39 -12.54
N LYS A 53 -19.26 2.22 -11.91
CA LYS A 53 -19.52 3.66 -11.72
C LYS A 53 -19.61 4.42 -13.05
N ALA A 54 -18.89 3.99 -14.08
CA ALA A 54 -18.96 4.53 -15.43
C ALA A 54 -20.18 4.03 -16.24
N GLY A 55 -20.99 3.13 -15.68
CA GLY A 55 -22.22 2.63 -16.29
C GLY A 55 -22.09 1.33 -17.09
N SER A 56 -20.93 0.68 -17.05
CA SER A 56 -20.76 -0.65 -17.68
C SER A 56 -21.45 -1.74 -16.87
N ASN A 57 -22.05 -2.71 -17.56
CA ASN A 57 -22.50 -3.96 -16.96
C ASN A 57 -21.28 -4.87 -16.73
N VAL A 58 -20.90 -5.06 -15.46
CA VAL A 58 -19.68 -5.78 -15.06
C VAL A 58 -20.02 -7.05 -14.30
N VAL A 59 -19.37 -8.16 -14.68
CA VAL A 59 -19.39 -9.41 -13.92
C VAL A 59 -17.99 -9.66 -13.34
N LEU A 60 -17.87 -9.75 -12.01
CA LEU A 60 -16.64 -10.14 -11.32
C LEU A 60 -16.81 -11.56 -10.76
N ILE A 61 -15.87 -12.45 -11.08
CA ILE A 61 -15.85 -13.83 -10.62
C ILE A 61 -14.57 -14.09 -9.80
N GLU A 62 -14.70 -14.71 -8.64
CA GLU A 62 -13.61 -15.14 -7.75
C GLU A 62 -13.77 -16.62 -7.42
N GLY A 63 -12.67 -17.37 -7.39
CA GLY A 63 -12.67 -18.80 -7.08
C GLY A 63 -12.86 -19.12 -5.60
N HIS A 64 -12.56 -18.16 -4.72
CA HIS A 64 -12.75 -18.25 -3.28
C HIS A 64 -13.57 -17.05 -2.76
N ARG A 65 -13.12 -16.38 -1.69
CA ARG A 65 -13.73 -15.12 -1.24
C ARG A 65 -12.87 -13.93 -1.64
N PHE A 66 -13.51 -12.78 -1.84
CA PHE A 66 -12.79 -11.53 -2.10
C PHE A 66 -11.75 -11.26 -1.01
N GLY A 67 -10.55 -10.91 -1.45
CA GLY A 67 -9.40 -10.66 -0.58
C GLY A 67 -8.59 -11.90 -0.16
N ASP A 68 -9.02 -13.14 -0.42
CA ASP A 68 -8.29 -14.34 0.04
C ASP A 68 -6.87 -14.48 -0.57
N GLY A 69 -6.65 -13.86 -1.73
CA GLY A 69 -5.36 -13.82 -2.41
C GLY A 69 -4.34 -12.90 -1.74
N ALA A 70 -3.38 -12.40 -2.53
CA ALA A 70 -2.33 -11.51 -2.02
C ALA A 70 -2.87 -10.20 -1.43
N SER A 71 -3.97 -9.67 -2.00
CA SER A 71 -4.53 -8.37 -1.62
C SER A 71 -5.05 -8.32 -0.18
N GLY A 72 -5.75 -9.33 0.34
CA GLY A 72 -6.20 -9.32 1.75
C GLY A 72 -5.16 -9.84 2.73
N ARG A 73 -3.98 -10.28 2.25
CA ARG A 73 -2.89 -10.84 3.08
C ARG A 73 -1.64 -9.97 3.08
N ASN A 74 -1.72 -8.77 2.53
CA ASN A 74 -0.61 -7.83 2.54
C ASN A 74 -0.50 -7.13 3.91
N GLY A 75 0.67 -6.55 4.22
CA GLY A 75 0.95 -5.94 5.51
C GLY A 75 0.41 -4.52 5.73
N GLY A 76 -0.50 -4.04 4.88
CA GLY A 76 -1.18 -2.75 5.01
C GLY A 76 -0.30 -1.52 4.79
N GLN A 77 0.93 -1.65 4.30
CA GLN A 77 1.84 -0.51 4.17
C GLN A 77 1.43 0.41 3.00
N LEU A 78 1.19 1.67 3.31
CA LEU A 78 0.94 2.75 2.35
C LEU A 78 2.20 3.61 2.22
N GLY A 79 3.10 3.20 1.34
CA GLY A 79 4.41 3.84 1.12
C GLY A 79 4.44 4.82 -0.06
N THR A 80 5.53 5.59 -0.13
CA THR A 80 5.89 6.47 -1.26
C THR A 80 6.91 5.79 -2.17
N GLY A 81 6.84 6.09 -3.46
CA GLY A 81 7.81 5.62 -4.46
C GLY A 81 7.59 4.16 -4.86
N GLN A 82 8.68 3.47 -5.22
CA GLN A 82 8.66 2.09 -5.69
C GLN A 82 9.46 1.18 -4.75
N ARG A 83 9.69 -0.08 -5.13
CA ARG A 83 10.51 -1.03 -4.36
C ARG A 83 12.03 -0.68 -4.30
N ALA A 84 12.41 0.53 -4.69
CA ALA A 84 13.77 1.06 -4.71
C ALA A 84 13.74 2.55 -4.35
N TRP A 85 14.85 3.07 -3.84
CA TRP A 85 14.99 4.48 -3.53
C TRP A 85 15.00 5.31 -4.82
N VAL A 86 14.59 6.58 -4.71
CA VAL A 86 14.39 7.44 -5.88
C VAL A 86 15.69 7.74 -6.62
N GLU A 87 16.80 7.81 -5.90
CA GLU A 87 18.15 7.96 -6.42
C GLU A 87 18.66 6.70 -7.14
N GLU A 88 18.24 5.51 -6.72
CA GLU A 88 18.54 4.25 -7.42
C GLU A 88 17.79 4.20 -8.75
N LEU A 89 16.49 4.52 -8.72
CA LEU A 89 15.67 4.61 -9.93
C LEU A 89 16.16 5.70 -10.89
N GLU A 90 16.59 6.84 -10.36
CA GLU A 90 17.15 7.90 -11.17
C GLU A 90 18.45 7.48 -11.84
N ALA A 91 19.34 6.78 -11.13
CA ALA A 91 20.59 6.27 -11.71
C ALA A 91 20.31 5.27 -12.85
N GLU A 92 19.26 4.45 -12.73
CA GLU A 92 18.92 3.43 -13.72
C GLU A 92 18.13 3.99 -14.92
N TYR A 93 17.14 4.85 -14.67
CA TYR A 93 16.15 5.26 -15.68
C TYR A 93 16.24 6.74 -16.08
N GLY A 94 17.07 7.53 -15.38
CA GLY A 94 17.12 8.98 -15.51
C GLY A 94 15.99 9.69 -14.75
N PHE A 95 16.24 10.96 -14.41
CA PHE A 95 15.36 11.73 -13.53
C PHE A 95 13.90 11.78 -13.99
N SER A 96 13.64 12.02 -15.28
CA SER A 96 12.26 12.15 -15.79
C SER A 96 11.43 10.89 -15.57
N ARG A 97 12.00 9.70 -15.76
CA ARG A 97 11.30 8.43 -15.57
C ARG A 97 11.16 8.08 -14.10
N ALA A 98 12.22 8.29 -13.31
CA ALA A 98 12.17 8.11 -11.87
C ALA A 98 11.12 9.02 -11.22
N LYS A 99 11.04 10.29 -11.65
CA LYS A 99 10.03 11.24 -11.17
C LYS A 99 8.62 10.85 -11.58
N ALA A 100 8.41 10.34 -12.80
CA ALA A 100 7.10 9.84 -13.21
C ALA A 100 6.65 8.62 -12.39
N LEU A 101 7.55 7.70 -12.07
CA LEU A 101 7.26 6.56 -11.18
C LEU A 101 6.97 7.00 -9.74
N PHE A 102 7.67 8.04 -9.27
CA PHE A 102 7.41 8.65 -7.97
C PHE A 102 6.03 9.29 -7.91
N ASP A 103 5.69 10.11 -8.91
CA ASP A 103 4.41 10.83 -8.99
C ASP A 103 3.23 9.87 -9.11
N LEU A 104 3.41 8.76 -9.84
CA LEU A 104 2.41 7.69 -9.91
C LEU A 104 2.12 7.09 -8.52
N ALA A 105 3.15 6.91 -7.68
CA ALA A 105 2.97 6.39 -6.33
C ALA A 105 2.25 7.40 -5.42
N GLU A 106 2.58 8.69 -5.53
CA GLU A 106 1.87 9.74 -4.78
C GLU A 106 0.40 9.86 -5.22
N GLU A 107 0.13 9.81 -6.53
CA GLU A 107 -1.23 9.79 -7.06
C GLU A 107 -2.02 8.57 -6.55
N ALA A 108 -1.38 7.38 -6.51
CA ALA A 108 -2.01 6.17 -5.99
C ALA A 108 -2.40 6.30 -4.50
N LYS A 109 -1.54 6.90 -3.67
CA LYS A 109 -1.88 7.16 -2.25
C LYS A 109 -3.04 8.13 -2.14
N SER A 110 -2.99 9.26 -2.85
CA SER A 110 -4.07 10.25 -2.84
C SER A 110 -5.39 9.64 -3.30
N HIS A 111 -5.36 8.86 -4.38
CA HIS A 111 -6.52 8.16 -4.89
C HIS A 111 -7.10 7.18 -3.88
N LEU A 112 -6.27 6.37 -3.21
CA LEU A 112 -6.74 5.42 -2.21
C LEU A 112 -7.47 6.11 -1.05
N LEU A 113 -6.88 7.17 -0.51
CA LEU A 113 -7.46 7.93 0.61
C LEU A 113 -8.77 8.62 0.19
N GLU A 114 -8.80 9.22 -0.99
CA GLU A 114 -10.03 9.83 -1.54
C GLU A 114 -11.11 8.78 -1.81
N PHE A 115 -10.75 7.66 -2.44
CA PHE A 115 -11.66 6.58 -2.75
C PHE A 115 -12.31 6.02 -1.47
N ALA A 116 -11.52 5.79 -0.42
CA ALA A 116 -12.03 5.34 0.87
C ALA A 116 -13.00 6.39 1.47
N ALA A 117 -12.63 7.67 1.46
CA ALA A 117 -13.47 8.74 2.00
C ALA A 117 -14.80 8.89 1.25
N VAL A 118 -14.77 8.93 -0.08
CA VAL A 118 -15.96 9.09 -0.94
C VAL A 118 -16.92 7.91 -0.80
N ASN A 119 -16.40 6.69 -0.71
CA ASN A 119 -17.20 5.47 -0.59
C ASN A 119 -17.50 5.09 0.87
N LYS A 120 -17.03 5.87 1.85
CA LYS A 120 -17.19 5.62 3.29
C LYS A 120 -16.67 4.24 3.70
N ILE A 121 -15.50 3.87 3.19
CA ILE A 121 -14.79 2.65 3.54
C ILE A 121 -13.87 2.97 4.71
N GLU A 122 -14.11 2.30 5.84
CA GLU A 122 -13.22 2.33 6.99
C GLU A 122 -11.96 1.50 6.66
N ILE A 123 -10.79 2.12 6.76
CA ILE A 123 -9.48 1.54 6.40
C ILE A 123 -8.46 1.64 7.53
N ASP A 124 -8.92 2.05 8.73
CA ASP A 124 -8.09 2.18 9.95
C ASP A 124 -6.75 2.90 9.69
N TYR A 125 -6.80 3.99 8.92
CA TYR A 125 -5.59 4.65 8.44
C TYR A 125 -4.77 5.24 9.58
N MET A 126 -3.54 4.76 9.71
CA MET A 126 -2.55 5.23 10.68
C MET A 126 -1.41 5.95 9.95
N PRO A 127 -1.29 7.29 10.10
CA PRO A 127 -0.32 8.06 9.35
C PRO A 127 1.10 7.89 9.89
N GLY A 128 2.03 7.83 8.94
CA GLY A 128 3.46 7.86 9.11
C GLY A 128 4.14 6.50 9.16
N GLN A 129 5.42 6.50 8.82
CA GLN A 129 6.31 5.36 8.90
C GLN A 129 7.68 5.80 9.41
N MET A 130 8.39 4.90 10.10
CA MET A 130 9.83 5.03 10.31
C MET A 130 10.57 3.90 9.59
N SER A 131 11.67 4.25 8.92
CA SER A 131 12.66 3.30 8.42
C SER A 131 13.98 3.56 9.14
N VAL A 132 14.57 2.54 9.77
CA VAL A 132 15.66 2.72 10.74
C VAL A 132 16.92 1.93 10.37
N ALA A 133 18.08 2.58 10.51
CA ALA A 133 19.38 2.03 10.16
C ALA A 133 19.93 1.14 11.29
N HIS A 134 19.96 -0.17 11.04
CA HIS A 134 20.53 -1.17 11.97
C HIS A 134 22.07 -1.26 11.91
N LYS A 135 22.73 -0.50 11.03
CA LYS A 135 24.20 -0.39 10.91
C LYS A 135 24.60 1.07 10.70
N LYS A 136 25.65 1.53 11.40
CA LYS A 136 26.20 2.89 11.29
C LYS A 136 26.49 3.31 9.85
N ARG A 137 27.02 2.39 9.03
CA ARG A 137 27.40 2.68 7.64
C ARG A 137 26.25 3.11 6.73
N TYR A 138 24.98 2.88 7.11
CA TYR A 138 23.81 3.28 6.32
C TYR A 138 23.27 4.66 6.71
N VAL A 139 23.75 5.27 7.80
CA VAL A 139 23.16 6.50 8.34
C VAL A 139 23.26 7.65 7.33
N ASP A 140 24.40 7.78 6.67
CA ASP A 140 24.62 8.83 5.67
C ASP A 140 23.71 8.64 4.45
N ASP A 141 23.47 7.39 4.02
CA ASP A 141 22.53 7.07 2.93
C ASP A 141 21.10 7.50 3.30
N TYR A 142 20.65 7.19 4.53
CA TYR A 142 19.33 7.60 5.01
C TYR A 142 19.16 9.13 5.07
N LYS A 143 20.22 9.84 5.47
CA LYS A 143 20.22 11.30 5.49
C LYS A 143 20.15 11.88 4.08
N ALA A 144 20.99 11.39 3.18
CA ALA A 144 21.00 11.80 1.78
C ALA A 144 19.65 11.51 1.10
N HIS A 145 19.05 10.35 1.36
CA HIS A 145 17.75 9.97 0.83
C HIS A 145 16.65 10.98 1.22
N ALA A 146 16.58 11.37 2.50
CA ALA A 146 15.62 12.38 2.94
C ALA A 146 15.84 13.74 2.25
N GLU A 147 17.10 14.15 2.09
CA GLU A 147 17.45 15.40 1.39
C GLU A 147 17.09 15.35 -0.12
N ILE A 148 17.32 14.21 -0.79
CA ILE A 148 16.97 14.00 -2.20
C ILE A 148 15.45 14.01 -2.38
N MET A 149 14.72 13.27 -1.54
CA MET A 149 13.27 13.24 -1.57
C MET A 149 12.66 14.64 -1.41
N ALA A 150 13.12 15.40 -0.42
CA ALA A 150 12.64 16.75 -0.14
C ALA A 150 12.96 17.75 -1.27
N ASN A 151 14.21 17.77 -1.74
CA ASN A 151 14.67 18.83 -2.64
C ASN A 151 14.54 18.49 -4.13
N ARG A 152 14.83 17.25 -4.50
CA ARG A 152 14.89 16.81 -5.90
C ARG A 152 13.57 16.21 -6.39
N PHE A 153 12.87 15.49 -5.52
CA PHE A 153 11.57 14.89 -5.83
C PHE A 153 10.39 15.71 -5.30
N GLY A 154 10.65 16.80 -4.56
CA GLY A 154 9.63 17.74 -4.10
C GLY A 154 8.70 17.16 -3.02
N TYR A 155 9.21 16.24 -2.21
CA TYR A 155 8.45 15.52 -1.19
C TYR A 155 8.90 15.92 0.23
N PRO A 156 8.31 16.96 0.84
CA PRO A 156 8.78 17.54 2.10
C PRO A 156 8.32 16.77 3.35
N HIS A 157 7.65 15.63 3.18
CA HIS A 157 7.04 14.88 4.29
C HIS A 157 7.99 13.88 4.95
N ILE A 158 9.20 13.72 4.41
CA ILE A 158 10.25 12.86 4.96
C ILE A 158 11.33 13.69 5.64
N ALA A 159 11.77 13.26 6.81
CA ALA A 159 12.87 13.87 7.55
C ALA A 159 13.80 12.80 8.13
N PHE A 160 15.10 13.12 8.18
CA PHE A 160 16.08 12.30 8.88
C PHE A 160 15.95 12.45 10.40
N MET A 161 16.08 11.34 11.12
CA MET A 161 16.17 11.28 12.57
C MET A 161 17.54 10.75 12.98
N ASP A 162 18.21 11.42 13.90
CA ASP A 162 19.45 10.90 14.47
C ASP A 162 19.19 9.71 15.43
N ALA A 163 20.26 9.13 15.97
CA ALA A 163 20.16 8.00 16.89
C ALA A 163 19.36 8.31 18.17
N LYS A 164 19.43 9.56 18.67
CA LYS A 164 18.74 9.98 19.89
C LYS A 164 17.24 10.07 19.63
N GLU A 165 16.82 10.81 18.61
CA GLU A 165 15.41 10.92 18.24
C GLU A 165 14.82 9.55 17.87
N THR A 166 15.58 8.73 17.14
CA THR A 166 15.16 7.37 16.79
C THR A 166 14.88 6.53 18.05
N ALA A 167 15.75 6.61 19.06
CA ALA A 167 15.58 5.87 20.30
C ALA A 167 14.37 6.36 21.12
N GLU A 168 14.15 7.67 21.17
CA GLU A 168 13.00 8.30 21.85
C GLU A 168 11.67 7.84 21.25
N ARG A 169 11.58 7.74 19.92
CA ARG A 169 10.35 7.34 19.21
C ARG A 169 10.11 5.84 19.21
N LEU A 170 11.16 5.05 19.01
CA LEU A 170 11.04 3.59 18.86
C LEU A 170 11.07 2.86 20.21
N GLY A 171 11.60 3.47 21.27
CA GLY A 171 11.84 2.82 22.55
C GLY A 171 13.00 1.83 22.51
N SER A 172 13.95 1.99 21.58
CA SER A 172 15.09 1.09 21.41
C SER A 172 16.36 1.82 20.98
N THR A 173 17.49 1.49 21.62
CA THR A 173 18.82 2.04 21.32
C THR A 173 19.63 1.21 20.31
N ARG A 174 19.00 0.20 19.68
CA ARG A 174 19.68 -0.72 18.73
C ARG A 174 19.98 -0.10 17.36
N TYR A 175 19.42 1.06 17.05
CA TYR A 175 19.48 1.70 15.73
C TYR A 175 20.31 2.98 15.79
N PHE A 176 20.91 3.35 14.66
CA PHE A 176 21.88 4.45 14.57
C PHE A 176 21.30 5.73 13.96
N GLY A 177 20.00 5.75 13.64
CA GLY A 177 19.30 6.81 12.94
C GLY A 177 18.24 6.23 12.01
N GLY A 178 17.58 7.07 11.23
CA GLY A 178 16.60 6.64 10.24
C GLY A 178 15.88 7.79 9.56
N THR A 179 14.81 7.49 8.85
CA THR A 179 13.88 8.47 8.31
C THR A 179 12.50 8.29 8.92
N ARG A 180 11.83 9.41 9.15
CA ARG A 180 10.41 9.48 9.46
C ARG A 180 9.70 10.13 8.29
N ASP A 181 8.73 9.41 7.74
CA ASP A 181 7.89 9.89 6.68
C ASP A 181 6.47 10.06 7.23
N THR A 182 5.91 11.27 7.12
CA THR A 182 4.53 11.56 7.57
C THR A 182 3.51 11.53 6.44
N GLY A 183 3.94 11.41 5.19
CA GLY A 183 3.05 11.30 4.03
C GLY A 183 2.74 9.85 3.64
N THR A 184 3.33 8.89 4.35
CA THR A 184 3.03 7.45 4.27
C THR A 184 2.08 7.04 5.40
N GLY A 185 1.75 5.76 5.48
CA GLY A 185 1.06 5.21 6.64
C GLY A 185 0.84 3.71 6.56
N HIS A 186 -0.12 3.26 7.35
CA HIS A 186 -0.60 1.88 7.39
C HIS A 186 -2.13 1.89 7.30
N ILE A 187 -2.69 0.91 6.61
CA ILE A 187 -4.13 0.66 6.51
C ILE A 187 -4.42 -0.75 7.03
N HIS A 188 -5.57 -0.91 7.66
CA HIS A 188 -6.09 -2.21 8.08
C HIS A 188 -7.46 -2.47 7.45
#